data_AF-A0A3C1RXA5-F1
#
_entry.id   AF-A0A3C1RXA5-F1
#
_cell.length_a   1.000
_cell.length_b   1.000
_cell.length_c   1.000
_cell.angle_alpha   90.00
_cell.angle_beta   90.00
_cell.angle_gamma   90.00
#
_symmetry.space_group_name_H-M   'P 1'
#
loop_
_entity.id
_entity.type
_entity.pdbx_description
1 polymer ?
#
loop_
_entity_poly.entity_id
_entity_poly.type
_entity_poly.pdbx_seq_one_letter_code
_entity_poly.pdbx_strand_id
1 'polypeptide(L)'
;GYRLLRQALGQNKYNALFNTQNNITFPQEIQANQYGIRFPLLIEGTIIKFEIIMEGRIELEAPDFPQWSSVPCLNLVDCFAEKLLANADRWIDGSVESRDLIDLAVLRLNASIPPQAIEKAESAYPVIEPLKEAIANFQQKPNYRDKCFQSLQINNPISIIDGLDLLAVDLGLESTERTLREYLDQDDFI
;
A
#
# COMPACT_ATOMS: atom_id res chain seq x y z
N GLY A 1 9.88 14.66 -15.82
CA GLY A 1 10.84 14.37 -14.73
C GLY A 1 11.61 13.08 -14.94
N TYR A 2 10.92 11.93 -14.95
CA TYR A 2 11.54 10.60 -14.86
C TYR A 2 12.63 10.28 -15.90
N ARG A 3 12.46 10.68 -17.17
CA ARG A 3 13.51 10.51 -18.20
C ARG A 3 14.83 11.21 -17.83
N LEU A 4 14.76 12.42 -17.28
CA LEU A 4 15.95 13.17 -16.86
C LEU A 4 16.64 12.48 -15.68
N LEU A 5 15.86 11.96 -14.72
CA LEU A 5 16.38 11.18 -13.60
C LEU A 5 17.16 9.95 -14.08
N ARG A 6 16.59 9.18 -15.03
CA ARG A 6 17.28 8.04 -15.63
C ARG A 6 18.57 8.42 -16.36
N GLN A 7 18.58 9.56 -17.06
CA GLN A 7 19.80 10.06 -17.71
C GLN A 7 20.87 10.43 -16.68
N ALA A 8 20.49 11.09 -15.58
CA ALA A 8 21.39 11.43 -14.49
C ALA A 8 21.99 10.18 -13.81
N LEU A 9 21.17 9.14 -13.61
CA LEU A 9 21.62 7.85 -13.07
C LEU A 9 22.65 7.16 -13.97
N GLY A 10 22.49 7.24 -15.30
CA GLY A 10 23.45 6.66 -16.23
C GLY A 10 24.84 7.31 -16.16
N GLN A 11 24.89 8.61 -15.86
CA GLN A 11 26.14 9.38 -15.77
C GLN A 11 26.77 9.30 -14.37
N ASN A 12 25.95 9.46 -13.33
CA ASN A 12 26.42 9.69 -11.96
C ASN A 12 26.16 8.50 -11.01
N LYS A 13 25.50 7.44 -11.48
CA LYS A 13 25.10 6.27 -10.67
C LYS A 13 24.40 6.74 -9.38
N TYR A 14 24.78 6.20 -8.22
CA TYR A 14 24.22 6.56 -6.91
C TYR A 14 24.35 8.04 -6.55
N ASN A 15 25.35 8.76 -7.06
CA ASN A 15 25.52 10.19 -6.79
C ASN A 15 24.41 11.06 -7.38
N ALA A 16 23.60 10.54 -8.31
CA ALA A 16 22.40 11.25 -8.77
C ALA A 16 21.24 11.21 -7.76
N LEU A 17 21.28 10.31 -6.78
CA LEU A 17 20.23 10.15 -5.76
C LEU A 17 20.69 10.55 -4.36
N PHE A 18 21.98 10.40 -4.05
CA PHE A 18 22.52 10.59 -2.72
C PHE A 18 23.54 11.72 -2.68
N ASN A 19 23.34 12.67 -1.76
CA ASN A 19 24.32 13.72 -1.46
C ASN A 19 25.59 13.15 -0.81
N THR A 20 25.45 12.07 -0.05
CA THR A 20 26.54 11.31 0.57
C THR A 20 26.16 9.83 0.62
N GLN A 21 27.16 8.96 0.53
CA GLN A 21 26.99 7.50 0.60
C GLN A 21 27.59 6.91 1.87
N ASN A 22 27.98 7.76 2.83
CA ASN A 22 28.54 7.32 4.11
C ASN A 22 27.53 6.41 4.83
N ASN A 23 28.01 5.28 5.33
CA ASN A 23 27.21 4.27 6.05
C ASN A 23 26.10 3.60 5.21
N ILE A 24 26.14 3.73 3.88
CA ILE A 24 25.24 3.04 2.96
C ILE A 24 26.07 2.07 2.12
N THR A 25 25.70 0.80 2.14
CA THR A 25 26.24 -0.20 1.21
C THR A 25 25.20 -0.51 0.15
N PHE A 26 25.63 -0.76 -1.10
CA PHE A 26 24.77 -1.09 -2.22
C PHE A 26 25.04 -2.54 -2.67
N PRO A 27 24.28 -3.54 -2.17
CA PRO A 27 24.55 -4.95 -2.46
C PRO A 27 24.38 -5.34 -3.93
N GLN A 28 23.61 -4.56 -4.70
CA GLN A 28 23.33 -4.78 -6.11
C GLN A 28 23.29 -3.45 -6.85
N GLU A 29 23.55 -3.49 -8.15
CA GLU A 29 23.49 -2.30 -9.00
C GLU A 29 22.06 -1.76 -9.20
N ILE A 30 21.97 -0.48 -9.55
CA ILE A 30 20.70 0.17 -9.89
C ILE A 30 20.07 -0.47 -11.12
N GLN A 31 18.85 -0.99 -10.97
CA GLN A 31 18.01 -1.41 -12.08
C GLN A 31 17.06 -0.27 -12.45
N ALA A 32 17.37 0.46 -13.52
CA ALA A 32 16.55 1.58 -14.01
C ALA A 32 15.93 1.25 -15.38
N ASN A 33 14.59 1.14 -15.43
CA ASN A 33 13.85 0.88 -16.66
C ASN A 33 12.76 1.96 -16.90
N GLN A 34 11.88 1.75 -17.87
CA GLN A 34 10.84 2.73 -18.19
C GLN A 34 9.77 2.91 -17.10
N TYR A 35 9.65 1.96 -16.17
CA TYR A 35 8.61 1.95 -15.13
C TYR A 35 9.14 2.28 -13.73
N GLY A 36 10.42 2.03 -13.46
CA GLY A 36 10.99 2.38 -12.17
C GLY A 36 12.50 2.16 -12.07
N ILE A 37 13.04 2.73 -11.00
CA ILE A 37 14.43 2.59 -10.55
C ILE A 37 14.39 1.78 -9.26
N ARG A 38 15.12 0.67 -9.19
CA ARG A 38 15.07 -0.27 -8.05
C ARG A 38 16.46 -0.74 -7.67
N PHE A 39 16.75 -0.76 -6.39
CA PHE A 39 17.96 -1.34 -5.83
C PHE A 39 17.83 -1.53 -4.32
N PRO A 40 18.51 -2.53 -3.73
CA PRO A 40 18.62 -2.66 -2.29
C PRO A 40 19.64 -1.68 -1.71
N LEU A 41 19.33 -1.14 -0.54
CA LEU A 41 20.24 -0.42 0.34
C LEU A 41 20.57 -1.34 1.53
N LEU A 42 21.81 -1.34 2.00
CA LEU A 42 22.19 -1.96 3.25
C LEU A 42 22.64 -0.87 4.22
N ILE A 43 21.86 -0.64 5.27
CA ILE A 43 22.08 0.37 6.30
C ILE A 43 22.05 -0.35 7.64
N GLU A 44 23.12 -0.22 8.43
CA GLU A 44 23.23 -0.82 9.77
C GLU A 44 22.87 -2.33 9.80
N GLY A 45 23.29 -3.07 8.78
CA GLY A 45 23.01 -4.51 8.67
C GLY A 45 21.60 -4.86 8.16
N THR A 46 20.73 -3.87 7.94
CA THR A 46 19.37 -4.05 7.43
C THR A 46 19.29 -3.78 5.93
N ILE A 47 18.76 -4.74 5.17
CA ILE A 47 18.46 -4.56 3.76
C ILE A 47 17.13 -3.82 3.61
N ILE A 48 17.17 -2.66 2.97
CA ILE A 48 16.00 -1.83 2.65
C ILE A 48 15.82 -1.86 1.14
N LYS A 49 14.65 -2.32 0.68
CA LYS A 49 14.28 -2.25 -0.74
C LYS A 49 13.93 -0.80 -1.09
N PHE A 50 14.66 -0.19 -2.01
CA PHE A 50 14.39 1.17 -2.48
C PHE A 50 13.84 1.16 -3.90
N GLU A 51 12.74 1.89 -4.13
CA GLU A 51 12.09 2.01 -5.43
C GLU A 51 11.66 3.45 -5.71
N ILE A 52 11.93 3.94 -6.93
CA ILE A 52 11.29 5.12 -7.50
C ILE A 52 10.44 4.65 -8.66
N ILE A 53 9.13 4.83 -8.56
CA ILE A 53 8.18 4.35 -9.55
C ILE A 53 7.73 5.52 -10.42
N MET A 54 7.66 5.28 -11.73
CA MET A 54 6.96 6.17 -12.65
C MET A 54 5.52 5.70 -12.71
N GLU A 55 4.66 6.34 -11.92
CA GLU A 55 3.22 6.13 -12.04
C GLU A 55 2.74 6.67 -13.39
N GLY A 56 2.01 5.84 -14.12
CA GLY A 56 1.54 6.14 -15.47
C GLY A 56 0.08 5.78 -15.73
N ARG A 57 -0.61 5.21 -14.73
CA ARG A 57 -2.04 4.89 -14.76
C ARG A 57 -2.86 6.12 -14.43
N ILE A 58 -2.43 6.91 -13.45
CA ILE A 58 -3.10 8.12 -12.97
C ILE A 58 -2.11 9.29 -12.81
N GLU A 59 -2.61 10.52 -12.94
CA GLU A 59 -1.81 11.72 -12.67
C GLU A 59 -1.87 12.04 -11.18
N LEU A 60 -0.74 12.03 -10.47
CA LEU A 60 -0.70 12.36 -9.04
C LEU A 60 -0.86 13.88 -8.83
N GLU A 61 -1.67 14.26 -7.85
CA GLU A 61 -1.87 15.66 -7.46
C GLU A 61 -0.70 16.18 -6.61
N ALA A 62 -0.79 17.44 -6.19
CA ALA A 62 0.16 18.02 -5.25
C ALA A 62 0.29 17.14 -3.98
N PRO A 63 1.52 16.90 -3.49
CA PRO A 63 1.73 16.10 -2.30
C PRO A 63 1.35 16.87 -1.03
N ASP A 64 1.08 16.12 0.03
CA ASP A 64 0.92 16.65 1.37
C ASP A 64 2.26 16.71 2.12
N PHE A 65 2.36 17.62 3.09
CA PHE A 65 3.54 17.84 3.92
C PHE A 65 3.20 17.58 5.39
N PRO A 66 3.04 16.32 5.80
CA PRO A 66 2.67 16.00 7.17
C PRO A 66 3.80 16.33 8.14
N GLN A 67 3.46 16.80 9.34
CA GLN A 67 4.44 17.25 10.35
C GLN A 67 5.42 16.15 10.80
N TRP A 68 5.03 14.87 10.68
CA TRP A 68 5.85 13.73 11.06
C TRP A 68 6.85 13.29 9.99
N SER A 69 6.72 13.80 8.75
CA SER A 69 7.59 13.43 7.63
C SER A 69 8.44 14.60 7.15
N SER A 70 9.73 14.37 6.96
CA SER A 70 10.63 15.31 6.27
C SER A 70 10.55 15.21 4.75
N VAL A 71 9.81 14.23 4.23
CA VAL A 71 9.59 14.02 2.80
C VAL A 71 8.12 14.24 2.44
N PRO A 72 7.81 14.84 1.27
CA PRO A 72 6.44 14.98 0.82
C PRO A 72 5.78 13.60 0.68
N CYS A 73 4.52 13.50 1.10
CA CYS A 73 3.72 12.27 1.01
C CYS A 73 2.62 12.44 -0.02
N LEU A 74 2.10 11.33 -0.55
CA LEU A 74 0.88 11.38 -1.35
C LEU A 74 -0.25 12.00 -0.54
N ASN A 75 -1.06 12.83 -1.18
CA ASN A 75 -2.29 13.30 -0.58
C ASN A 75 -3.28 12.12 -0.41
N LEU A 76 -4.30 12.34 0.41
CA LEU A 76 -5.26 11.29 0.75
C LEU A 76 -5.99 10.71 -0.47
N VAL A 77 -6.33 11.53 -1.47
CA VAL A 77 -7.02 11.09 -2.69
C VAL A 77 -6.15 10.09 -3.45
N ASP A 78 -4.87 10.42 -3.63
CA ASP A 78 -3.90 9.57 -4.33
C ASP A 78 -3.55 8.31 -3.52
N CYS A 79 -3.49 8.39 -2.19
CA CYS A 79 -3.35 7.22 -1.33
C CYS A 79 -4.46 6.19 -1.58
N PHE A 80 -5.73 6.63 -1.60
CA PHE A 80 -6.85 5.75 -1.91
C PHE A 80 -6.80 5.24 -3.35
N ALA A 81 -6.57 6.12 -4.33
CA ALA A 81 -6.55 5.74 -5.74
C ALA A 81 -5.47 4.68 -6.05
N GLU A 82 -4.24 4.87 -5.57
CA GLU A 82 -3.16 3.90 -5.72
C GLU A 82 -3.49 2.56 -5.06
N LYS A 83 -4.12 2.59 -3.88
CA LYS A 83 -4.50 1.36 -3.18
C LYS A 83 -5.63 0.62 -3.86
N LEU A 84 -6.60 1.32 -4.43
CA LEU A 84 -7.65 0.73 -5.25
C LEU A 84 -7.07 0.04 -6.48
N LEU A 85 -6.15 0.70 -7.20
CA LEU A 85 -5.46 0.13 -8.37
C LEU A 85 -4.62 -1.09 -7.98
N ALA A 86 -3.82 -0.98 -6.91
CA ALA A 86 -3.01 -2.10 -6.43
C ALA A 86 -3.87 -3.30 -6.02
N ASN A 87 -4.99 -3.07 -5.33
CA ASN A 87 -5.93 -4.12 -4.98
C ASN A 87 -6.51 -4.77 -6.25
N ALA A 88 -6.98 -3.96 -7.21
CA ALA A 88 -7.52 -4.48 -8.47
C ALA A 88 -6.51 -5.35 -9.24
N ASP A 89 -5.23 -4.99 -9.21
CA ASP A 89 -4.17 -5.73 -9.91
C ASP A 89 -3.89 -7.11 -9.30
N ARG A 90 -4.02 -7.26 -7.96
CA ARG A 90 -3.46 -8.43 -7.26
C ARG A 90 -4.28 -9.01 -6.12
N TRP A 91 -5.56 -8.64 -5.96
CA TRP A 91 -6.40 -9.13 -4.85
C TRP A 91 -6.51 -10.66 -4.80
N ILE A 92 -6.45 -11.34 -5.96
CA ILE A 92 -6.51 -12.81 -6.03
C ILE A 92 -5.19 -13.49 -5.66
N ASP A 93 -4.07 -12.75 -5.66
CA ASP A 93 -2.75 -13.28 -5.36
C ASP A 93 -2.55 -13.44 -3.85
N GLY A 94 -2.75 -14.67 -3.37
CA GLY A 94 -2.56 -15.00 -1.96
C GLY A 94 -1.13 -14.75 -1.43
N SER A 95 -0.12 -14.58 -2.29
CA SER A 95 1.26 -14.26 -1.88
C SER A 95 1.43 -12.82 -1.41
N VAL A 96 0.49 -11.92 -1.73
CA VAL A 96 0.50 -10.53 -1.25
C VAL A 96 -0.24 -10.34 0.07
N GLU A 97 -0.84 -11.41 0.61
CA GLU A 97 -1.44 -11.45 1.94
C GLU A 97 -2.54 -10.39 2.15
N SER A 98 -3.29 -10.09 1.08
CA SER A 98 -4.35 -9.06 1.08
C SER A 98 -3.89 -7.69 1.57
N ARG A 99 -2.60 -7.37 1.45
CA ARG A 99 -2.01 -6.15 2.03
C ARG A 99 -2.71 -4.88 1.57
N ASP A 100 -3.11 -4.78 0.30
CA ASP A 100 -3.79 -3.56 -0.18
C ASP A 100 -5.22 -3.43 0.33
N LEU A 101 -5.96 -4.55 0.45
CA LEU A 101 -7.27 -4.54 1.07
C LEU A 101 -7.18 -4.13 2.55
N ILE A 102 -6.18 -4.64 3.27
CA ILE A 102 -5.91 -4.29 4.66
C ILE A 102 -5.54 -2.80 4.78
N ASP A 103 -4.66 -2.31 3.90
CA ASP A 103 -4.30 -0.89 3.87
C ASP A 103 -5.51 0.00 3.53
N LEU A 104 -6.40 -0.44 2.61
CA LEU A 104 -7.66 0.25 2.34
C LEU A 104 -8.57 0.28 3.56
N ALA A 105 -8.66 -0.82 4.33
CA ALA A 105 -9.43 -0.86 5.57
C ALA A 105 -8.87 0.13 6.60
N VAL A 106 -7.55 0.19 6.75
CA VAL A 106 -6.87 1.16 7.63
C VAL A 106 -7.11 2.59 7.17
N LEU A 107 -7.00 2.88 5.87
CA LEU A 107 -7.34 4.21 5.33
C LEU A 107 -8.80 4.55 5.63
N ARG A 108 -9.70 3.58 5.44
CA ARG A 108 -11.15 3.77 5.62
C ARG A 108 -11.55 4.04 7.07
N LEU A 109 -10.83 3.47 8.05
CA LEU A 109 -11.00 3.80 9.46
C LEU A 109 -10.76 5.29 9.75
N ASN A 110 -9.79 5.88 9.06
CA ASN A 110 -9.36 7.25 9.30
C ASN A 110 -10.17 8.28 8.49
N ALA A 111 -10.62 7.92 7.29
CA ALA A 111 -11.41 8.78 6.43
C ALA A 111 -12.30 7.97 5.47
N SER A 112 -13.48 8.48 5.12
CA SER A 112 -14.28 7.91 4.03
C SER A 112 -13.52 8.02 2.70
N ILE A 113 -13.75 7.06 1.78
CA ILE A 113 -13.13 7.10 0.46
C ILE A 113 -13.61 8.36 -0.28
N PRO A 114 -12.72 9.27 -0.69
CA PRO A 114 -13.12 10.42 -1.51
C PRO A 114 -13.71 9.93 -2.84
N PRO A 115 -14.88 10.42 -3.29
CA PRO A 115 -15.44 10.04 -4.60
C PRO A 115 -14.45 10.26 -5.75
N GLN A 116 -13.64 11.32 -5.65
CA GLN A 116 -12.58 11.64 -6.60
C GLN A 116 -11.49 10.56 -6.67
N ALA A 117 -11.18 9.87 -5.56
CA ALA A 117 -10.20 8.79 -5.57
C ALA A 117 -10.71 7.58 -6.37
N ILE A 118 -12.01 7.28 -6.25
CA ILE A 118 -12.68 6.24 -7.03
C ILE A 118 -12.69 6.62 -8.51
N GLU A 119 -13.16 7.82 -8.84
CA GLU A 119 -13.19 8.32 -10.24
C GLU A 119 -11.80 8.27 -10.87
N LYS A 120 -10.78 8.69 -10.13
CA LYS A 120 -9.39 8.68 -10.56
C LYS A 120 -8.87 7.27 -10.83
N ALA A 121 -9.10 6.33 -9.92
CA ALA A 121 -8.70 4.93 -10.12
C ALA A 121 -9.47 4.27 -11.29
N GLU A 122 -10.80 4.44 -11.34
CA GLU A 122 -11.67 3.92 -12.40
C GLU A 122 -11.31 4.48 -13.79
N SER A 123 -10.72 5.70 -13.86
CA SER A 123 -10.24 6.26 -15.13
C SER A 123 -9.12 5.44 -15.78
N ALA A 124 -8.36 4.68 -14.99
CA ALA A 124 -7.34 3.77 -15.51
C ALA A 124 -7.98 2.43 -15.92
N TYR A 125 -8.72 1.80 -15.01
CA TYR A 125 -9.48 0.56 -15.24
C TYR A 125 -10.43 0.28 -14.07
N PRO A 126 -11.42 -0.63 -14.22
CA PRO A 126 -12.35 -0.96 -13.16
C PRO A 126 -11.67 -1.44 -11.87
N VAL A 127 -12.00 -0.82 -10.74
CA VAL A 127 -11.45 -1.13 -9.41
C VAL A 127 -12.51 -1.47 -8.36
N ILE A 128 -13.76 -1.02 -8.55
CA ILE A 128 -14.83 -1.27 -7.57
C ILE A 128 -15.27 -2.73 -7.52
N GLU A 129 -15.45 -3.39 -8.67
CA GLU A 129 -15.79 -4.81 -8.68
C GLU A 129 -14.67 -5.69 -8.08
N PRO A 130 -13.38 -5.50 -8.44
CA PRO A 130 -12.28 -6.16 -7.75
C PRO A 130 -12.24 -5.89 -6.24
N LEU A 131 -12.60 -4.69 -5.78
CA LEU A 131 -12.68 -4.39 -4.35
C LEU A 131 -13.80 -5.19 -3.66
N LYS A 132 -14.99 -5.27 -4.26
CA LYS A 132 -16.09 -6.10 -3.73
C LYS A 132 -15.69 -7.56 -3.65
N GLU A 133 -15.06 -8.10 -4.69
CA GLU A 133 -14.58 -9.48 -4.73
C GLU A 133 -13.51 -9.73 -3.66
N ALA A 134 -12.58 -8.79 -3.46
CA ALA A 134 -11.56 -8.85 -2.42
C ALA A 134 -12.18 -8.88 -1.02
N ILE A 135 -13.14 -7.98 -0.73
CA ILE A 135 -13.85 -7.93 0.55
C ILE A 135 -14.57 -9.25 0.80
N ALA A 136 -15.40 -9.71 -0.14
CA ALA A 136 -16.15 -10.96 0.00
C ALA A 136 -15.22 -12.17 0.22
N ASN A 137 -14.10 -12.23 -0.53
CA ASN A 137 -13.11 -13.29 -0.38
C ASN A 137 -12.49 -13.31 1.02
N PHE A 138 -12.14 -12.14 1.55
CA PHE A 138 -11.53 -12.00 2.86
C PHE A 138 -12.54 -12.30 3.98
N GLN A 139 -13.78 -11.84 3.86
CA GLN A 139 -14.88 -12.12 4.80
C GLN A 139 -15.21 -13.61 4.92
N GLN A 140 -15.22 -14.34 3.81
CA GLN A 140 -15.58 -15.77 3.79
C GLN A 140 -14.46 -16.70 4.29
N LYS A 141 -13.25 -16.19 4.54
CA LYS A 141 -12.07 -17.02 4.85
C LYS A 141 -11.36 -16.60 6.14
N PRO A 142 -11.96 -16.86 7.32
CA PRO A 142 -11.35 -16.50 8.62
C PRO A 142 -9.92 -17.04 8.80
N ASN A 143 -9.66 -18.30 8.43
CA ASN A 143 -8.32 -18.88 8.51
C ASN A 143 -7.29 -18.15 7.62
N TYR A 144 -7.72 -17.62 6.47
CA TYR A 144 -6.85 -16.84 5.59
C TYR A 144 -6.59 -15.45 6.18
N ARG A 145 -7.60 -14.79 6.76
CA ARG A 145 -7.43 -13.52 7.48
C ARG A 145 -6.42 -13.66 8.61
N ASP A 146 -6.56 -14.69 9.44
CA ASP A 146 -5.63 -14.98 10.53
C ASP A 146 -4.19 -15.16 10.05
N LYS A 147 -4.00 -15.88 8.93
CA LYS A 147 -2.68 -16.02 8.30
C LYS A 147 -2.13 -14.65 7.87
N CYS A 148 -2.95 -13.80 7.26
CA CYS A 148 -2.54 -12.45 6.85
C CYS A 148 -2.11 -11.62 8.06
N PHE A 149 -2.90 -11.63 9.14
CA PHE A 149 -2.57 -10.91 10.37
C PHE A 149 -1.26 -11.39 11.00
N GLN A 150 -1.02 -12.70 11.03
CA GLN A 150 0.23 -13.25 11.55
C GLN A 150 1.44 -12.87 10.70
N SER A 151 1.34 -13.02 9.38
CA SER A 151 2.47 -12.75 8.48
C SER A 151 2.83 -11.27 8.41
N LEU A 152 1.81 -10.41 8.41
CA LEU A 152 1.97 -8.95 8.43
C LEU A 152 2.23 -8.38 9.83
N GLN A 153 2.30 -9.23 10.86
CA GLN A 153 2.52 -8.84 12.26
C GLN A 153 1.51 -7.79 12.76
N ILE A 154 0.24 -7.98 12.39
CA ILE A 154 -0.87 -7.11 12.78
C ILE A 154 -1.28 -7.46 14.21
N ASN A 155 -1.05 -6.52 15.12
CA ASN A 155 -1.35 -6.68 16.54
C ASN A 155 -2.80 -6.34 16.90
N ASN A 156 -3.47 -5.49 16.11
CA ASN A 156 -4.88 -5.16 16.32
C ASN A 156 -5.75 -5.58 15.11
N PRO A 157 -6.14 -6.87 15.02
CA PRO A 157 -7.07 -7.35 14.00
C PRO A 157 -8.44 -6.66 14.04
N ILE A 158 -8.91 -6.22 15.21
CA ILE A 158 -10.22 -5.57 15.38
C ILE A 158 -10.29 -4.33 14.50
N SER A 159 -9.28 -3.46 14.59
CA SER A 159 -9.22 -2.25 13.77
C SER A 159 -9.29 -2.57 12.27
N ILE A 160 -8.61 -3.63 11.83
CA ILE A 160 -8.65 -4.02 10.42
C ILE A 160 -10.05 -4.47 10.00
N ILE A 161 -10.74 -5.26 10.84
CA ILE A 161 -12.10 -5.71 10.55
C ILE A 161 -13.11 -4.56 10.64
N ASP A 162 -12.94 -3.62 11.57
CA ASP A 162 -13.77 -2.41 11.63
C ASP A 162 -13.65 -1.59 10.33
N GLY A 163 -12.43 -1.42 9.82
CA GLY A 163 -12.18 -0.75 8.54
C GLY A 163 -12.78 -1.51 7.35
N LEU A 164 -12.66 -2.84 7.37
CA LEU A 164 -13.22 -3.71 6.34
C LEU A 164 -14.76 -3.66 6.34
N ASP A 165 -15.40 -3.64 7.50
CA ASP A 165 -16.85 -3.55 7.63
C ASP A 165 -17.35 -2.19 7.15
N LEU A 166 -16.60 -1.10 7.39
CA LEU A 166 -16.91 0.20 6.80
C LEU A 166 -16.81 0.18 5.26
N LEU A 167 -15.79 -0.47 4.69
CA LEU A 167 -15.68 -0.66 3.24
C LEU A 167 -16.84 -1.48 2.68
N ALA A 168 -17.24 -2.56 3.38
CA ALA A 168 -18.36 -3.39 3.00
C ALA A 168 -19.67 -2.59 2.97
N VAL A 169 -19.92 -1.78 4.00
CA VAL A 169 -21.10 -0.90 4.09
C VAL A 169 -21.11 0.13 2.96
N ASP A 170 -19.98 0.77 2.67
CA ASP A 170 -19.87 1.75 1.58
C ASP A 170 -20.25 1.14 0.20
N LEU A 171 -20.10 -0.18 0.04
CA LEU A 171 -20.36 -0.92 -1.20
C LEU A 171 -21.64 -1.75 -1.16
N GLY A 172 -22.43 -1.67 -0.08
CA GLY A 172 -23.68 -2.42 0.09
C GLY A 172 -23.50 -3.93 0.32
N LEU A 173 -22.36 -4.34 0.88
CA LEU A 173 -22.05 -5.72 1.27
C LEU A 173 -22.39 -5.94 2.76
N GLU A 174 -22.56 -7.20 3.14
CA GLU A 174 -22.76 -7.59 4.54
C GLU A 174 -21.47 -7.40 5.36
N SER A 175 -21.62 -7.19 6.67
CA SER A 175 -20.48 -7.12 7.60
C SER A 175 -19.83 -8.49 7.78
N THR A 176 -18.58 -8.47 8.22
CA THR A 176 -17.78 -9.67 8.44
C THR A 176 -18.32 -10.51 9.59
N GLU A 177 -18.52 -11.81 9.37
CA GLU A 177 -18.67 -12.75 10.47
C GLU A 177 -17.30 -12.91 11.16
N ARG A 178 -17.19 -12.28 12.34
CA ARG A 178 -15.93 -12.18 13.07
C ARG A 178 -15.66 -13.42 13.91
N THR A 179 -14.40 -13.79 14.03
CA THR A 179 -13.88 -14.78 14.98
C THR A 179 -13.68 -14.15 16.36
N LEU A 180 -13.48 -14.96 17.41
CA LEU A 180 -13.24 -14.46 18.78
C LEU A 180 -12.08 -13.46 18.87
N ARG A 181 -11.00 -13.68 18.12
CA ARG A 181 -9.82 -12.81 18.05
C ARG A 181 -10.11 -11.45 17.40
N GLU A 182 -11.19 -11.36 16.63
CA GLU A 182 -11.65 -10.16 15.93
C GLU A 182 -12.74 -9.42 16.75
N TYR A 183 -13.03 -9.89 17.97
CA TYR A 183 -13.91 -9.23 18.95
C TYR A 183 -13.19 -8.74 20.21
N LEU A 184 -12.09 -9.39 20.59
CA LEU A 184 -11.42 -9.19 21.88
C LEU A 184 -10.07 -8.50 21.65
N ASP A 185 -9.84 -7.39 22.36
CA ASP A 185 -8.55 -6.70 22.28
C ASP A 185 -7.47 -7.64 22.83
N GLN A 186 -6.23 -7.53 22.36
CA GLN A 186 -5.15 -8.38 22.87
C GLN A 186 -4.96 -8.22 24.39
N ASP A 187 -5.38 -7.09 24.96
CA ASP A 187 -5.35 -6.80 26.39
C ASP A 187 -6.45 -7.53 27.19
N ASP A 188 -7.49 -8.08 26.54
CA ASP A 188 -8.58 -8.83 27.20
C ASP A 188 -8.21 -10.30 27.49
N PHE A 189 -7.04 -10.75 27.04
CA PHE A 189 -6.54 -12.12 27.22
C PHE A 189 -5.37 -12.24 28.21
N ILE A 190 -5.05 -11.17 28.95
CA ILE A 190 -4.03 -11.14 30.02
C ILE A 190 -4.67 -11.09 31.41
#